data_AF-A0A953MHQ4-F1
#
_entry.id   AF-A0A953MHQ4-F1
#
_cell.length_a   1.000
_cell.length_b   1.000
_cell.length_c   1.000
_cell.angle_alpha   90.00
_cell.angle_beta   90.00
_cell.angle_gamma   90.00
#
_symmetry.space_group_name_H-M   'P 1'
#
loop_
_entity.id
_entity.type
_entity.pdbx_description
1 polymer ?
#
loop_
_entity_poly.entity_id
_entity_poly.type
_entity_poly.pdbx_seq_one_letter_code
_entity_poly.pdbx_strand_id
1 'polypeptide(L)'
;MISPLSATKIDSIQINGKQVTTTVTYLIGTPCWYFYKAENNNVNDVFTSRVYGKYDGEICVQVVSSLKHTEKINFTTSGTKNLRFWQNDSTYLDTLIVIQ
;
A
#
# COMPACT_ATOMS: atom_id res chain seq x y z
N MET A 1 -4.24 12.41 -14.75
CA MET A 1 -2.98 12.59 -13.97
C MET A 1 -2.67 11.30 -13.22
N ILE A 2 -1.41 10.88 -13.09
CA ILE A 2 -1.00 9.70 -12.28
C ILE A 2 -0.03 10.18 -11.20
N SER A 3 -0.22 9.76 -9.95
CA SER A 3 0.62 10.15 -8.81
C SER A 3 0.72 9.02 -7.78
N PRO A 4 1.83 8.88 -7.04
CA PRO A 4 1.86 8.01 -5.88
C PRO A 4 0.87 8.52 -4.82
N LEU A 5 0.26 7.58 -4.09
CA LEU A 5 -0.70 7.86 -3.02
C LEU A 5 -0.07 7.58 -1.67
N SER A 6 -0.30 8.47 -0.71
CA SER A 6 0.28 8.35 0.63
C SER A 6 -0.50 7.34 1.47
N ALA A 7 0.16 6.28 1.93
CA ALA A 7 -0.43 5.36 2.90
C ALA A 7 -0.72 6.10 4.22
N THR A 8 -1.89 5.84 4.81
CA THR A 8 -2.35 6.50 6.04
C THR A 8 -2.59 5.51 7.16
N LYS A 9 -2.99 4.29 6.81
CA LYS A 9 -3.35 3.25 7.78
C LYS A 9 -3.18 1.86 7.17
N ILE A 10 -2.62 0.94 7.94
CA ILE A 10 -2.70 -0.49 7.67
C ILE A 10 -3.99 -0.97 8.34
N ASP A 11 -5.00 -1.34 7.55
CA ASP A 11 -6.30 -1.76 8.07
C ASP A 11 -6.28 -3.20 8.58
N SER A 12 -5.58 -4.09 7.89
CA SER A 12 -5.48 -5.49 8.29
C SER A 12 -4.24 -6.17 7.72
N ILE A 13 -3.74 -7.15 8.47
CA ILE A 13 -2.68 -8.07 8.06
C ILE A 13 -3.18 -9.48 8.35
N GLN A 14 -3.19 -10.34 7.34
CA GLN A 14 -3.55 -11.74 7.44
C GLN A 14 -2.37 -12.58 6.99
N ILE A 15 -1.96 -13.55 7.82
CA ILE A 15 -0.81 -14.42 7.53
C ILE A 15 -1.36 -15.84 7.37
N ASN A 16 -1.05 -16.46 6.23
CA ASN A 16 -1.40 -17.85 5.91
C ASN A 16 -0.15 -18.56 5.38
N GLY A 17 0.56 -19.25 6.27
CA GLY A 17 1.89 -19.78 5.99
C GLY A 17 2.81 -18.64 5.53
N LYS A 18 3.41 -18.78 4.35
CA LYS A 18 4.31 -17.78 3.76
C LYS A 18 3.62 -16.70 2.93
N GLN A 19 2.29 -16.74 2.85
CA GLN A 19 1.50 -15.70 2.18
C GLN A 19 0.98 -14.70 3.21
N VAL A 20 1.16 -13.42 2.92
CA VAL A 20 0.66 -12.32 3.72
C VAL A 20 -0.28 -11.50 2.86
N THR A 21 -1.51 -11.30 3.32
CA THR A 21 -2.46 -10.37 2.70
C THR A 21 -2.56 -9.13 3.56
N THR A 22 -2.31 -7.96 2.98
CA THR A 22 -2.42 -6.68 3.69
C THR A 22 -3.43 -5.78 3.00
N THR A 23 -4.25 -5.08 3.77
CA THR A 23 -5.15 -4.04 3.26
C THR A 23 -4.71 -2.72 3.87
N VAL A 24 -4.47 -1.73 3.01
CA VAL A 24 -3.94 -0.41 3.40
C VAL A 24 -4.82 0.68 2.81
N THR A 25 -5.10 1.70 3.62
CA THR A 25 -5.82 2.91 3.22
C THR A 25 -4.83 3.99 2.78
N TYR A 26 -5.10 4.59 1.62
CA TYR A 26 -4.30 5.65 0.99
C TYR A 26 -5.13 6.92 0.86
N LEU A 27 -4.49 8.07 1.09
CA LEU A 27 -5.11 9.38 0.92
C LEU A 27 -5.25 9.72 -0.57
N ILE A 28 -6.43 10.20 -0.96
CA ILE A 28 -6.69 10.75 -2.30
C ILE A 28 -7.31 12.15 -2.17
N GLY A 29 -6.97 13.04 -3.10
CA GLY A 29 -7.44 14.43 -3.06
C GLY A 29 -8.94 14.57 -3.29
N THR A 30 -9.52 13.70 -4.12
CA THR A 30 -10.96 13.67 -4.43
C THR A 30 -11.43 12.23 -4.68
N PRO A 31 -12.75 11.95 -4.68
CA PRO A 31 -13.28 10.61 -4.95
C PRO A 31 -13.07 10.08 -6.38
N CYS A 32 -12.68 10.92 -7.36
CA CYS A 32 -12.47 10.50 -8.76
C CYS A 32 -11.06 9.94 -9.01
N TRP A 33 -10.30 9.71 -7.94
CA TRP A 33 -9.08 8.93 -8.02
C TRP A 33 -9.39 7.44 -7.89
N TYR A 34 -8.76 6.64 -8.74
CA TYR A 34 -8.84 5.19 -8.67
C TYR A 34 -7.44 4.57 -8.65
N PHE A 35 -7.36 3.33 -8.16
CA PHE A 35 -6.13 2.55 -8.16
C PHE A 35 -5.64 2.36 -9.60
N TYR A 36 -4.38 2.67 -9.85
CA TYR A 36 -3.77 2.52 -11.18
C TYR A 36 -2.75 1.37 -11.22
N LYS A 37 -1.77 1.40 -10.31
CA LYS A 37 -0.76 0.34 -10.18
C LYS A 37 -0.14 0.36 -8.80
N ALA A 38 0.55 -0.73 -8.46
CA ALA A 38 1.47 -0.79 -7.34
C ALA A 38 2.87 -1.18 -7.85
N GLU A 39 3.89 -0.52 -7.32
CA GLU A 39 5.29 -0.89 -7.51
C GLU A 39 5.77 -1.54 -6.22
N ASN A 40 6.08 -2.84 -6.31
CA ASN A 40 6.42 -3.68 -5.18
C ASN A 40 7.87 -4.17 -5.32
N ASN A 41 8.59 -4.15 -4.21
CA ASN A 41 9.93 -4.71 -4.11
C ASN A 41 10.05 -5.56 -2.85
N ASN A 42 10.80 -6.66 -2.90
CA ASN A 42 11.04 -7.53 -1.76
C ASN A 42 12.53 -7.91 -1.72
N VAL A 43 13.27 -7.28 -0.81
CA VAL A 43 14.73 -7.45 -0.68
C VAL A 43 15.06 -7.63 0.79
N ASN A 44 15.84 -8.66 1.12
CA ASN A 44 16.39 -8.90 2.47
C ASN A 44 15.33 -8.78 3.57
N ASP A 45 14.22 -9.52 3.45
CA ASP A 45 13.10 -9.53 4.40
C ASP A 45 12.32 -8.21 4.54
N VAL A 46 12.59 -7.23 3.67
CA VAL A 46 11.88 -5.97 3.58
C VAL A 46 11.04 -5.95 2.32
N PHE A 47 9.72 -6.00 2.51
CA PHE A 47 8.76 -5.69 1.46
C PHE A 47 8.48 -4.19 1.43
N THR A 48 8.56 -3.58 0.26
CA THR A 48 8.21 -2.17 0.03
C THR A 48 7.16 -2.09 -1.05
N SER A 49 6.07 -1.36 -0.80
CA SER A 49 5.02 -1.10 -1.78
C SER A 49 4.77 0.40 -1.93
N ARG A 50 4.71 0.84 -3.19
CA ARG A 50 4.28 2.19 -3.56
C ARG A 50 3.07 2.08 -4.47
N VAL A 51 1.93 2.54 -3.98
CA VAL A 51 0.67 2.56 -4.74
C VAL A 51 0.51 3.87 -5.48
N TYR A 52 0.05 3.80 -6.73
CA TYR A 52 -0.24 4.93 -7.59
C TYR A 52 -1.73 4.99 -7.90
N GLY A 53 -2.27 6.20 -7.81
CA GLY A 53 -3.62 6.52 -8.23
C GLY A 53 -3.63 7.25 -9.56
N LYS A 54 -4.74 7.15 -10.29
CA LYS A 54 -5.02 7.94 -11.48
C LYS A 54 -6.29 8.75 -11.29
N TYR A 55 -6.22 10.03 -11.63
CA TYR A 55 -7.37 10.93 -11.72
C TYR A 55 -7.94 10.89 -13.13
N ASP A 56 -9.26 10.73 -13.26
CA ASP A 56 -9.93 10.59 -14.57
C ASP A 56 -10.03 11.91 -15.37
N GLY A 57 -9.92 13.07 -14.72
CA GLY A 57 -9.97 14.38 -15.37
C GLY A 57 -11.35 15.08 -15.31
N GLU A 58 -12.38 14.41 -14.82
CA GLU A 58 -13.75 14.92 -14.75
C GLU A 58 -13.95 15.92 -13.61
N ILE A 59 -15.08 16.64 -13.65
CA ILE A 59 -15.52 17.50 -12.55
C ILE A 59 -15.85 16.61 -11.36
N CYS A 60 -15.03 16.70 -10.31
CA CYS A 60 -15.19 15.92 -9.10
C CYS A 60 -15.56 16.79 -7.90
N VAL A 61 -16.29 16.22 -6.95
CA VAL A 61 -16.49 16.88 -5.65
C VAL A 61 -15.13 17.08 -4.99
N GLN A 62 -14.84 18.32 -4.58
CA GLN A 62 -13.57 18.73 -4.00
C GLN A 62 -13.50 18.40 -2.50
N VAL A 63 -13.69 17.12 -2.17
CA VAL A 63 -13.57 16.60 -0.80
C VAL A 63 -12.48 15.56 -0.73
N VAL A 64 -11.60 15.69 0.27
CA VAL A 64 -10.55 14.69 0.53
C VAL A 64 -11.22 13.35 0.80
N SER A 65 -10.68 12.30 0.20
CA SER A 65 -11.21 10.94 0.30
C SER A 65 -10.07 9.94 0.52
N SER A 66 -10.38 8.66 0.49
CA SER A 66 -9.39 7.59 0.63
C SER A 66 -9.69 6.41 -0.30
N LEU A 67 -8.64 5.66 -0.61
CA LEU A 67 -8.73 4.42 -1.37
C LEU A 67 -8.13 3.28 -0.55
N LYS A 68 -8.79 2.12 -0.54
CA LYS A 68 -8.25 0.90 0.04
C LYS A 68 -7.65 0.04 -1.06
N HIS A 69 -6.44 -0.44 -0.84
CA HIS A 69 -5.78 -1.40 -1.72
C HIS A 69 -5.34 -2.62 -0.93
N THR A 70 -5.46 -3.80 -1.55
CA THR A 70 -5.09 -5.07 -0.93
C THR A 70 -3.92 -5.68 -1.70
N GLU A 71 -2.82 -5.92 -0.99
CA GLU A 71 -1.60 -6.55 -1.49
C GLU A 71 -1.51 -7.99 -0.98
N LYS A 72 -1.19 -8.91 -1.89
CA LYS A 72 -0.86 -10.31 -1.56
C LYS A 72 0.62 -10.52 -1.77
N ILE A 73 1.33 -10.79 -0.68
CA ILE A 73 2.79 -10.87 -0.63
C ILE A 73 3.17 -12.31 -0.34
N ASN A 74 3.94 -12.94 -1.21
CA ASN A 74 4.48 -14.28 -0.97
C ASN A 74 5.95 -14.15 -0.54
N PHE A 75 6.28 -14.62 0.65
CA PHE A 75 7.65 -14.70 1.13
C PHE A 75 8.23 -16.09 0.84
N THR A 76 9.54 -16.16 0.59
CA THR A 76 10.24 -17.44 0.36
C THR A 76 10.72 -18.07 1.66
N THR A 77 11.12 -17.23 2.62
CA THR A 77 11.67 -17.61 3.92
C THR A 77 10.74 -17.21 5.06
N SER A 78 10.78 -17.98 6.14
CA SER A 78 10.14 -17.64 7.42
C SER A 78 10.94 -16.57 8.16
N GLY A 79 10.48 -16.14 9.33
CA GLY A 79 11.11 -15.16 10.19
C GLY A 79 10.44 -13.78 10.17
N THR A 80 11.11 -12.81 10.77
CA THR A 80 10.61 -11.43 10.87
C THR A 80 10.73 -10.73 9.52
N LYS A 81 9.62 -10.19 9.01
CA LYS A 81 9.58 -9.37 7.80
C LYS A 81 9.17 -7.95 8.15
N ASN A 82 9.73 -6.99 7.43
CA ASN A 82 9.33 -5.59 7.50
C ASN A 82 8.47 -5.25 6.28
N LEU A 83 7.26 -4.75 6.50
CA LEU A 83 6.37 -4.26 5.45
C LEU A 83 6.39 -2.74 5.47
N ARG A 84 6.70 -2.15 4.32
CA ARG A 84 6.87 -0.70 4.15
C ARG A 84 5.91 -0.19 3.09
N PHE A 85 4.99 0.69 3.47
CA PHE A 85 4.05 1.28 2.53
C PHE A 85 4.38 2.76 2.34
N TRP A 86 4.63 3.17 1.10
CA TRP A 86 5.06 4.53 0.79
C TRP A 86 4.06 5.58 1.29
N GLN A 87 4.59 6.62 1.93
CA GLN A 87 3.89 7.85 2.30
C GLN A 87 4.51 9.03 1.53
N ASN A 88 4.14 10.26 1.83
CA ASN A 88 4.80 11.44 1.26
C ASN A 88 6.29 11.57 1.65
N ASP A 89 7.00 12.41 0.91
CA ASP A 89 8.34 12.91 1.28
C ASP A 89 9.40 11.83 1.55
N SER A 90 9.32 10.71 0.80
CA SER A 90 10.23 9.55 0.93
C SER A 90 10.13 8.82 2.28
N THR A 91 9.04 9.03 3.01
CA THR A 91 8.72 8.31 4.26
C THR A 91 7.85 7.09 3.99
N TYR A 92 7.74 6.21 4.99
CA TYR A 92 7.03 4.95 4.90
C TYR A 92 6.22 4.69 6.17
N LEU A 93 5.03 4.12 5.98
CA LEU A 93 4.25 3.49 7.03
C LEU A 93 4.73 2.05 7.17
N ASP A 94 5.47 1.78 8.25
CA ASP A 94 6.19 0.53 8.45
C ASP A 94 5.49 -0.35 9.51
N THR A 95 5.56 -1.67 9.33
CA THR A 95 5.17 -2.65 10.36
C THR A 95 6.01 -3.91 10.27
N LEU A 96 6.27 -4.54 11.42
CA LEU A 96 6.91 -5.84 11.49
C LEU A 96 5.87 -6.95 11.58
N ILE A 97 6.13 -8.05 10.91
CA ILE A 97 5.35 -9.29 11.00
C ILE A 97 6.30 -10.46 11.22
N VAL A 98 5.77 -11.57 11.76
CA VAL A 98 6.51 -12.82 11.91
C VAL A 98 5.82 -13.89 11.10
N ILE A 99 6.57 -14.49 10.17
CA ILE A 99 6.12 -15.61 9.35
C ILE A 99 6.72 -16.89 9.93
N GLN A 100 5.89 -17.91 10.12
CA GLN A 100 6.29 -19.23 10.61
C GLN A 100 6.63 -20.17 9.44
#